data_AF-A0A376FH50-F1
#
_entry.id   AF-A0A376FH50-F1
#
_cell.length_a   1.000
_cell.length_b   1.000
_cell.length_c   1.000
_cell.angle_alpha   90.00
_cell.angle_beta   90.00
_cell.angle_gamma   90.00
#
_symmetry.space_group_name_H-M   'P 1'
#
loop_
_entity.id
_entity.type
_entity.pdbx_description
1 polymer ?
#
loop_
_entity_poly.entity_id
_entity_poly.type
_entity_poly.pdbx_seq_one_letter_code
_entity_poly.pdbx_strand_id
1 'polypeptide(L)'
;MRFPNQRLAQLFDLLQNETLPQDELAQRLSVSTRTVRADITALNALLAGHGAQFILSRGNGYQLKIDDAQRYQQLQASHPRALRIPRTGPERVHYLVVRFLTSAFSLKLEDLADEWFVSRATLQSDMAEVREWFHRYNLTLETRPRHGMKLFGSEMSTRACLTDLLWELAQQDSLNPLVTDVALNAGVAEQMVPVLHEALTRHHIRLTDEGELFLRLYCAVSVRRISEGYPLPEFHAEDVEENVREAAKDIAVTIQQLAGKALSPSEESWLCVHIAARQIQEIAPSAINADDDEALVNYHPALYQHPL
;
A
#
# COMPACT_ATOMS: atom_id res chain seq x y z
N MET A 1 13.95 16.89 4.68
CA MET A 1 13.34 18.18 5.14
C MET A 1 12.12 17.87 5.99
N ARG A 2 12.13 18.31 7.25
CA ARG A 2 10.98 18.17 8.16
C ARG A 2 10.18 19.47 8.16
N PHE A 3 8.87 19.40 7.97
CA PHE A 3 8.01 20.57 8.07
C PHE A 3 7.71 20.88 9.54
N PRO A 4 7.74 22.16 9.96
CA PRO A 4 7.48 22.52 11.35
C PRO A 4 5.99 22.50 11.71
N ASN A 5 5.09 22.45 10.73
CA ASN A 5 3.66 22.25 10.94
C ASN A 5 2.98 21.64 9.70
N GLN A 6 1.76 21.15 9.89
CA GLN A 6 0.93 20.52 8.86
C GLN A 6 0.68 21.42 7.66
N ARG A 7 0.45 22.71 7.90
CA ARG A 7 0.05 23.66 6.86
C ARG A 7 1.17 23.91 5.87
N LEU A 8 2.41 23.96 6.34
CA LEU A 8 3.59 24.07 5.46
C LEU A 8 3.81 22.82 4.63
N ALA A 9 3.55 21.63 5.18
CA ALA A 9 3.58 20.39 4.41
C ALA A 9 2.50 20.40 3.32
N GLN A 10 1.26 20.76 3.66
CA GLN A 10 0.15 20.90 2.71
C GLN A 10 0.46 21.92 1.60
N LEU A 11 1.00 23.07 1.97
CA LEU A 11 1.35 24.12 1.02
C LEU A 11 2.47 23.68 0.07
N PHE A 12 3.45 22.93 0.58
CA PHE A 12 4.50 22.34 -0.24
C PHE A 12 3.93 21.35 -1.25
N ASP A 13 3.12 20.38 -0.79
CA ASP A 13 2.54 19.34 -1.64
C ASP A 13 1.64 19.95 -2.74
N LEU A 14 0.81 20.94 -2.39
CA LEU A 14 -0.07 21.64 -3.35
C LEU A 14 0.71 22.32 -4.49
N LEU A 15 1.88 22.88 -4.17
CA LEU A 15 2.65 23.69 -5.11
C LEU A 15 3.79 22.92 -5.81
N GLN A 16 3.99 21.64 -5.51
CA GLN A 16 5.02 20.82 -6.17
C GLN A 16 4.75 20.67 -7.67
N ASN A 17 3.49 20.49 -8.05
CA ASN A 17 3.10 20.14 -9.43
C ASN A 17 2.17 21.18 -10.08
N GLU A 18 1.69 22.16 -9.31
CA GLU A 18 0.72 23.16 -9.77
C GLU A 18 1.16 24.57 -9.40
N THR A 19 0.80 25.53 -10.26
CA THR A 19 0.91 26.96 -9.96
C THR A 19 -0.46 27.45 -9.48
N LEU A 20 -0.55 27.97 -8.26
CA LEU A 20 -1.82 28.34 -7.65
C LEU A 20 -1.87 29.81 -7.21
N PRO A 21 -2.96 30.54 -7.51
CA PRO A 21 -3.21 31.89 -6.99
C PRO A 21 -3.19 31.94 -5.46
N GLN A 22 -2.73 33.08 -4.92
CA GLN A 22 -2.65 33.30 -3.47
C GLN A 22 -4.02 33.17 -2.77
N ASP A 23 -5.09 33.64 -3.42
CA ASP A 23 -6.45 33.61 -2.87
C ASP A 23 -7.01 32.19 -2.85
N GLU A 24 -6.67 31.37 -3.85
CA GLU A 24 -7.06 29.97 -3.90
C GLU A 24 -6.35 29.16 -2.81
N LEU A 25 -5.04 29.38 -2.62
CA LEU A 25 -4.30 28.77 -1.51
C LEU A 25 -4.90 29.15 -0.15
N ALA A 26 -5.30 30.41 0.02
CA ALA A 26 -5.95 30.89 1.23
C ALA A 26 -7.28 30.18 1.48
N GLN A 27 -8.10 30.01 0.44
CA GLN A 27 -9.36 29.28 0.51
C GLN A 27 -9.15 27.78 0.82
N ARG A 28 -8.29 27.10 0.08
CA ARG A 28 -8.01 25.65 0.25
C ARG A 28 -7.46 25.34 1.65
N LEU A 29 -6.64 26.23 2.21
CA LEU A 29 -6.04 26.05 3.53
C LEU A 29 -6.87 26.68 4.66
N SER A 30 -8.01 27.32 4.35
CA SER A 30 -8.86 28.02 5.33
C SER A 30 -8.08 29.05 6.17
N VAL A 31 -7.21 29.82 5.53
CA VAL A 31 -6.40 30.87 6.17
C VAL A 31 -6.47 32.19 5.41
N SER A 32 -5.98 33.27 6.02
CA SER A 32 -5.85 34.54 5.31
C SER A 32 -4.73 34.50 4.26
N THR A 33 -4.85 35.32 3.22
CA THR A 33 -3.81 35.53 2.21
C THR A 33 -2.49 36.01 2.86
N ARG A 34 -2.56 36.76 3.97
CA ARG A 34 -1.39 37.13 4.79
C ARG A 34 -0.69 35.90 5.38
N THR A 35 -1.45 34.92 5.85
CA THR A 35 -0.92 33.66 6.38
C THR A 35 -0.23 32.86 5.27
N VAL A 36 -0.81 32.78 4.06
CA VAL A 36 -0.17 32.14 2.90
C VAL A 36 1.20 32.75 2.62
N ARG A 37 1.34 34.08 2.64
CA ARG A 37 2.66 34.75 2.44
C ARG A 37 3.68 34.38 3.51
N ALA A 38 3.25 34.35 4.77
CA ALA A 38 4.11 33.95 5.89
C ALA A 38 4.54 32.49 5.75
N ASP A 39 3.62 31.61 5.36
CA ASP A 39 3.88 30.20 5.13
C ASP A 39 4.84 29.98 3.95
N ILE A 40 4.65 30.66 2.81
CA ILE A 40 5.59 30.62 1.68
C ILE A 40 6.99 31.09 2.11
N THR A 41 7.07 32.13 2.94
CA THR A 41 8.35 32.64 3.46
C THR A 41 9.04 31.59 4.32
N ALA A 42 8.31 30.97 5.25
CA ALA A 42 8.84 29.89 6.07
C ALA A 42 9.25 28.68 5.24
N LEU A 43 8.46 28.33 4.22
CA LEU A 43 8.73 27.22 3.32
C LEU A 43 9.98 27.45 2.47
N ASN A 44 10.17 28.67 1.95
CA ASN A 44 11.38 29.06 1.23
C ASN A 44 12.62 29.04 2.13
N ALA A 45 12.50 29.39 3.40
CA ALA A 45 13.59 29.26 4.36
C ALA A 45 14.02 27.79 4.55
N LEU A 46 13.08 26.85 4.54
CA LEU A 46 13.37 25.42 4.60
C LEU A 46 14.00 24.90 3.30
N LEU A 47 13.55 25.40 2.15
CA LEU A 47 14.04 24.97 0.83
C LEU A 47 15.37 25.59 0.40
N ALA A 48 15.85 26.63 1.09
CA ALA A 48 17.09 27.32 0.76
C ALA A 48 18.31 26.37 0.67
N GLY A 49 18.38 25.36 1.54
CA GLY A 49 19.43 24.34 1.52
C GLY A 49 19.27 23.28 0.41
N HIS A 50 18.12 23.25 -0.26
CA HIS A 50 17.72 22.21 -1.20
C HIS A 50 17.64 22.72 -2.66
N GLY A 51 18.10 23.94 -2.94
CA GLY A 51 18.21 24.44 -4.31
C GLY A 51 16.87 24.76 -4.98
N ALA A 52 15.82 25.01 -4.20
CA ALA A 52 14.51 25.37 -4.74
C ALA A 52 13.83 26.44 -3.88
N GLN A 53 12.82 27.10 -4.45
CA GLN A 53 11.99 28.08 -3.77
C GLN A 53 10.66 28.27 -4.49
N PHE A 54 9.63 28.71 -3.79
CA PHE A 54 8.40 29.20 -4.40
C PHE A 54 8.50 30.68 -4.70
N ILE A 55 8.25 31.04 -5.95
CA ILE A 55 8.21 32.42 -6.43
C ILE A 55 6.80 32.82 -6.83
N LEU A 56 6.46 34.09 -6.62
CA LEU A 56 5.18 34.63 -7.09
C LEU A 56 5.29 35.01 -8.58
N SER A 57 4.63 34.25 -9.43
CA SER A 57 4.43 34.56 -10.84
C SER A 57 3.23 35.50 -11.00
N ARG A 58 3.46 36.67 -11.60
CA ARG A 58 2.42 37.71 -11.76
C ARG A 58 1.27 37.15 -12.60
N GLY A 59 0.05 37.25 -12.09
CA GLY A 59 -1.17 36.77 -12.75
C GLY A 59 -1.48 35.29 -12.53
N ASN A 60 -0.48 34.46 -12.21
CA ASN A 60 -0.66 33.01 -12.11
C ASN A 60 -0.57 32.49 -10.67
N GLY A 61 0.10 33.20 -9.75
CA GLY A 61 0.24 32.80 -8.35
C GLY A 61 1.60 32.21 -8.01
N TYR A 62 1.69 31.42 -6.94
CA TYR A 62 2.96 30.82 -6.51
C TYR A 62 3.30 29.60 -7.37
N GLN A 63 4.56 29.52 -7.80
CA GLN A 63 5.10 28.38 -8.55
C GLN A 63 6.46 27.96 -8.00
N LEU A 64 6.78 26.68 -8.11
CA LEU A 64 8.09 26.16 -7.76
C LEU A 64 9.14 26.62 -8.78
N LYS A 65 10.25 27.17 -8.29
CA LYS A 65 11.46 27.47 -9.05
C LYS A 65 12.60 26.60 -8.51
N ILE A 66 13.25 25.87 -9.41
CA ILE A 66 14.41 25.04 -9.10
C ILE A 66 15.65 25.82 -9.55
N ASP A 67 16.50 26.20 -8.59
CA ASP A 67 17.75 26.92 -8.85
C ASP A 67 18.94 25.94 -8.99
N ASP A 68 18.91 24.79 -8.30
CA ASP A 68 19.90 23.72 -8.39
C ASP A 68 19.19 22.37 -8.50
N ALA A 69 19.19 21.81 -9.72
CA ALA A 69 18.50 20.57 -10.03
C ALA A 69 19.08 19.36 -9.28
N GLN A 70 20.40 19.31 -9.03
CA GLN A 70 21.00 18.17 -8.33
C GLN A 70 20.62 18.16 -6.86
N ARG A 71 20.69 19.31 -6.18
CA ARG A 71 20.27 19.41 -4.77
C ARG A 71 18.77 19.18 -4.59
N TYR A 72 17.97 19.65 -5.53
CA TYR A 72 16.53 19.40 -5.50
C TYR A 72 16.19 17.93 -5.80
N GLN A 73 16.91 17.28 -6.72
CA GLN A 73 16.77 15.85 -6.97
C GLN A 73 17.18 15.01 -5.74
N GLN A 74 18.21 15.43 -4.99
CA GLN A 74 18.56 14.80 -3.71
C GLN A 74 17.45 14.98 -2.66
N LEU A 75 16.81 16.15 -2.59
CA LEU A 75 15.62 16.36 -1.76
C LEU A 75 14.53 15.35 -2.16
N GLN A 76 14.20 15.27 -3.46
CA GLN A 76 13.18 14.35 -3.98
C GLN A 76 13.55 12.86 -3.81
N ALA A 77 14.83 12.50 -3.80
CA ALA A 77 15.27 11.12 -3.56
C ALA A 77 15.30 10.78 -2.05
N SER A 78 15.65 11.76 -1.21
CA SER A 78 15.66 11.62 0.25
C SER A 78 14.28 11.73 0.89
N HIS A 79 13.32 12.31 0.17
CA HIS A 79 11.90 12.25 0.43
C HIS A 79 11.26 11.33 -0.59
N PRO A 80 11.13 10.01 -0.32
CA PRO A 80 10.04 9.27 -0.95
C PRO A 80 8.79 10.15 -0.79
N ARG A 81 8.17 10.51 -1.92
CA ARG A 81 7.04 11.45 -2.06
C ARG A 81 6.30 11.53 -0.74
N ALA A 82 6.43 12.66 -0.05
CA ALA A 82 6.05 12.82 1.35
C ALA A 82 4.79 12.00 1.63
N LEU A 83 4.91 10.98 2.49
CA LEU A 83 3.80 10.16 2.95
C LEU A 83 2.61 11.09 3.12
N ARG A 84 1.65 11.00 2.19
CA ARG A 84 0.52 11.92 2.15
C ARG A 84 -0.11 11.82 3.53
N ILE A 85 0.04 12.89 4.32
CA ILE A 85 -0.40 12.83 5.71
C ILE A 85 -1.91 12.55 5.68
N PRO A 86 -2.38 11.44 6.28
CA PRO A 86 -3.78 11.08 6.23
C PRO A 86 -4.62 12.18 6.88
N ARG A 87 -5.67 12.63 6.16
CA ARG A 87 -6.45 13.81 6.54
C ARG A 87 -7.76 13.44 7.21
N THR A 88 -8.39 12.36 6.76
CA THR A 88 -9.66 11.88 7.32
C THR A 88 -9.44 10.77 8.36
N GLY A 89 -10.46 10.48 9.18
CA GLY A 89 -10.45 9.33 10.09
C GLY A 89 -10.21 8.00 9.35
N PRO A 90 -11.00 7.68 8.32
CA PRO A 90 -10.81 6.48 7.52
C PRO A 90 -9.41 6.38 6.88
N GLU A 91 -8.88 7.48 6.33
CA GLU A 91 -7.51 7.50 5.82
C GLU A 91 -6.48 7.19 6.92
N ARG A 92 -6.61 7.80 8.11
CA ARG A 92 -5.69 7.55 9.23
C ARG A 92 -5.73 6.09 9.65
N VAL A 93 -6.91 5.46 9.69
CA VAL A 93 -7.05 4.03 10.00
C VAL A 93 -6.29 3.18 8.99
N HIS A 94 -6.51 3.36 7.68
CA HIS A 94 -5.79 2.58 6.66
C HIS A 94 -4.28 2.80 6.70
N TYR A 95 -3.83 4.04 6.92
CA TYR A 95 -2.40 4.35 7.08
C TYR A 95 -1.82 3.69 8.33
N LEU A 96 -2.53 3.68 9.46
CA LEU A 96 -2.10 2.97 10.67
C LEU A 96 -1.99 1.46 10.40
N VAL A 97 -2.99 0.87 9.75
CA VAL A 97 -3.00 -0.54 9.38
C VAL A 97 -1.76 -0.89 8.55
N VAL A 98 -1.51 -0.15 7.45
CA VAL A 98 -0.31 -0.35 6.62
C VAL A 98 0.98 -0.15 7.42
N ARG A 99 1.08 0.88 8.27
CA ARG A 99 2.27 1.12 9.10
C ARG A 99 2.59 -0.04 10.04
N PHE A 100 1.58 -0.62 10.67
CA PHE A 100 1.79 -1.78 11.55
C PHE A 100 2.13 -3.06 10.78
N LEU A 101 1.46 -3.33 9.65
CA LEU A 101 1.72 -4.51 8.81
C LEU A 101 3.12 -4.50 8.19
N THR A 102 3.70 -3.32 8.00
CA THR A 102 4.97 -3.14 7.30
C THR A 102 6.13 -2.69 8.18
N SER A 103 5.91 -2.58 9.50
CA SER A 103 6.96 -2.19 10.44
C SER A 103 7.62 -3.41 11.09
N ALA A 104 8.94 -3.48 11.03
CA ALA A 104 9.72 -4.44 11.80
C ALA A 104 9.74 -4.12 13.32
N PHE A 105 9.54 -2.84 13.66
CA PHE A 105 9.70 -2.30 15.00
C PHE A 105 8.37 -1.87 15.61
N SER A 106 8.38 -1.73 16.94
CA SER A 106 7.26 -1.14 17.66
C SER A 106 7.06 0.32 17.25
N LEU A 107 5.82 0.74 17.07
CA LEU A 107 5.43 2.11 16.74
C LEU A 107 4.84 2.81 17.95
N LYS A 108 5.22 4.06 18.20
CA LYS A 108 4.57 4.90 19.21
C LYS A 108 3.56 5.80 18.52
N LEU A 109 2.35 5.85 19.07
CA LEU A 109 1.32 6.77 18.58
C LEU A 109 1.72 8.24 18.75
N GLU A 110 2.59 8.56 19.71
CA GLU A 110 3.14 9.92 19.88
C GLU A 110 3.98 10.33 18.67
N ASP A 111 4.89 9.45 18.23
CA ASP A 111 5.73 9.72 17.06
C ASP A 111 4.88 9.86 15.78
N LEU A 112 3.86 9.01 15.62
CA LEU A 112 2.93 9.08 14.49
C LEU A 112 2.02 10.33 14.55
N ALA A 113 1.59 10.72 15.74
CA ALA A 113 0.77 11.92 15.95
C ALA A 113 1.58 13.18 15.58
N ASP A 114 2.84 13.23 15.98
CA ASP A 114 3.77 14.29 15.59
C ASP A 114 4.05 14.30 14.08
N GLU A 115 4.24 13.11 13.48
CA GLU A 115 4.45 12.95 12.03
C GLU A 115 3.24 13.43 11.22
N TRP A 116 2.03 13.13 11.69
CA TRP A 116 0.77 13.44 10.98
C TRP A 116 0.10 14.72 11.45
N PHE A 117 0.71 15.43 12.39
CA PHE A 117 0.21 16.68 12.98
C PHE A 117 -1.22 16.57 13.56
N VAL A 118 -1.50 15.45 14.22
CA VAL A 118 -2.76 15.22 14.94
C VAL A 118 -2.48 15.01 16.43
N SER A 119 -3.51 15.05 17.26
CA SER A 119 -3.30 14.75 18.68
C SER A 119 -3.12 13.24 18.90
N ARG A 120 -2.33 12.87 19.92
CA ARG A 120 -2.26 11.48 20.39
C ARG A 120 -3.65 10.90 20.69
N ALA A 121 -4.56 11.71 21.23
CA ALA A 121 -5.93 11.30 21.53
C ALA A 121 -6.73 10.96 20.26
N THR A 122 -6.49 11.69 19.16
CA THR A 122 -7.09 11.41 17.84
C THR A 122 -6.68 10.02 17.36
N LEU A 123 -5.37 9.74 17.29
CA LEU A 123 -4.90 8.41 16.88
C LEU A 123 -5.36 7.33 17.84
N GLN A 124 -5.41 7.62 19.14
CA GLN A 124 -5.91 6.68 20.14
C GLN A 124 -7.37 6.28 19.90
N SER A 125 -8.20 7.20 19.40
CA SER A 125 -9.57 6.93 18.99
C SER A 125 -9.63 6.09 17.71
N ASP A 126 -8.79 6.39 16.72
CA ASP A 126 -8.72 5.63 15.47
C ASP A 126 -8.26 4.17 15.72
N MET A 127 -7.50 3.91 16.80
CA MET A 127 -7.01 2.56 17.14
C MET A 127 -8.11 1.53 17.47
N ALA A 128 -9.36 1.93 17.70
CA ALA A 128 -10.45 0.97 17.86
C ALA A 128 -10.66 0.18 16.55
N GLU A 129 -10.88 0.91 15.45
CA GLU A 129 -11.09 0.36 14.12
C GLU A 129 -9.85 -0.38 13.59
N VAL A 130 -8.65 0.15 13.88
CA VAL A 130 -7.38 -0.54 13.52
C VAL A 130 -7.28 -1.93 14.18
N ARG A 131 -7.76 -2.09 15.42
CA ARG A 131 -7.76 -3.40 16.09
C ARG A 131 -8.80 -4.34 15.49
N GLU A 132 -9.96 -3.83 15.08
CA GLU A 132 -10.98 -4.62 14.38
C GLU A 132 -10.45 -5.15 13.05
N TRP A 133 -9.75 -4.31 12.28
CA TRP A 133 -9.00 -4.73 11.09
C TRP A 133 -8.10 -5.93 11.39
N PHE A 134 -7.26 -5.85 12.41
CA PHE A 134 -6.33 -6.93 12.75
C PHE A 134 -7.00 -8.19 13.29
N HIS A 135 -8.08 -8.03 14.06
CA HIS A 135 -8.80 -9.15 14.63
C HIS A 135 -9.37 -10.09 13.55
N ARG A 136 -9.85 -9.55 12.42
CA ARG A 136 -10.34 -10.32 11.27
C ARG A 136 -9.31 -11.31 10.69
N TYR A 137 -8.02 -11.05 10.89
CA TYR A 137 -6.92 -11.86 10.37
C TYR A 137 -6.14 -12.62 11.46
N ASN A 138 -6.69 -12.69 12.69
CA ASN A 138 -5.99 -13.24 13.86
C ASN A 138 -4.65 -12.52 14.16
N LEU A 139 -4.58 -11.22 13.87
CA LEU A 139 -3.45 -10.37 14.20
C LEU A 139 -3.75 -9.61 15.50
N THR A 140 -2.74 -9.47 16.36
CA THR A 140 -2.90 -8.84 17.68
C THR A 140 -1.88 -7.73 17.86
N LEU A 141 -2.34 -6.57 18.36
CA LEU A 141 -1.47 -5.47 18.78
C LEU A 141 -1.17 -5.58 20.27
N GLU A 142 0.09 -5.80 20.61
CA GLU A 142 0.56 -5.69 21.99
C GLU A 142 1.15 -4.31 22.26
N THR A 143 0.79 -3.73 23.40
CA THR A 143 1.36 -2.44 23.86
C THR A 143 2.38 -2.69 24.94
N ARG A 144 3.60 -2.20 24.76
CA ARG A 144 4.65 -2.24 25.78
C ARG A 144 4.93 -0.83 26.31
N PRO A 145 4.85 -0.60 27.62
CA PRO A 145 5.19 0.69 28.22
C PRO A 145 6.56 1.18 27.73
N ARG A 146 6.64 2.46 27.34
CA ARG A 146 7.84 3.14 26.79
C ARG A 146 8.36 2.64 25.43
N HIS A 147 7.88 1.51 24.92
CA HIS A 147 8.35 0.91 23.66
C HIS A 147 7.35 1.05 22.52
N GLY A 148 6.08 1.33 22.81
CA GLY A 148 5.03 1.49 21.81
C GLY A 148 4.26 0.20 21.57
N MET A 149 3.61 0.11 20.41
CA MET A 149 2.74 -0.97 20.00
C MET A 149 3.40 -1.79 18.91
N LYS A 150 3.28 -3.12 18.97
CA LYS A 150 3.81 -4.02 17.93
C LYS A 150 2.74 -5.03 17.54
N LEU A 151 2.67 -5.31 16.24
CA LEU A 151 1.77 -6.29 15.66
C LEU A 151 2.40 -7.69 15.76
N PHE A 152 1.57 -8.68 16.09
CA PHE A 152 1.93 -10.08 16.20
C PHE A 152 0.90 -10.95 15.47
N GLY A 153 1.37 -12.05 14.88
CA GLY A 153 0.56 -13.01 14.15
C GLY A 153 1.39 -13.73 13.08
N SER A 154 0.73 -14.54 12.25
CA SER A 154 1.42 -15.25 11.18
C SER A 154 1.78 -14.31 10.01
N GLU A 155 2.83 -14.66 9.26
CA GLU A 155 3.18 -13.92 8.04
C GLU A 155 2.07 -14.06 6.98
N MET A 156 1.43 -15.23 6.87
CA MET A 156 0.26 -15.44 6.00
C MET A 156 -0.87 -14.46 6.35
N SER A 157 -1.21 -14.32 7.63
CA SER A 157 -2.21 -13.36 8.11
C SER A 157 -1.84 -11.91 7.79
N THR A 158 -0.57 -11.57 7.94
CA THR A 158 -0.05 -10.22 7.62
C THR A 158 -0.20 -9.92 6.14
N ARG A 159 0.18 -10.85 5.26
CA ARG A 159 0.06 -10.71 3.81
C ARG A 159 -1.38 -10.69 3.35
N ALA A 160 -2.25 -11.53 3.93
CA ALA A 160 -3.69 -11.51 3.63
C ALA A 160 -4.31 -10.16 3.99
N CYS A 161 -4.11 -9.69 5.22
CA CYS A 161 -4.61 -8.40 5.68
C CYS A 161 -4.14 -7.23 4.80
N LEU A 162 -2.85 -7.23 4.44
CA LEU A 162 -2.31 -6.19 3.59
C LEU A 162 -2.87 -6.26 2.16
N THR A 163 -2.95 -7.45 1.58
CA THR A 163 -3.42 -7.63 0.20
C THR A 163 -4.89 -7.23 0.07
N ASP A 164 -5.73 -7.66 1.01
CA ASP A 164 -7.17 -7.36 1.00
C ASP A 164 -7.42 -5.85 1.14
N LEU A 165 -6.74 -5.18 2.08
CA LEU A 165 -6.84 -3.72 2.21
C LEU A 165 -6.45 -3.01 0.90
N LEU A 166 -5.34 -3.42 0.27
CA LEU A 166 -4.92 -2.81 -0.99
C LEU A 166 -5.88 -3.10 -2.14
N TRP A 167 -6.49 -4.28 -2.15
CA TRP A 167 -7.49 -4.66 -3.14
C TRP A 167 -8.79 -3.85 -2.98
N GLU A 168 -9.27 -3.65 -1.74
CA GLU A 168 -10.40 -2.77 -1.46
C GLU A 168 -10.12 -1.32 -1.90
N LEU A 169 -8.94 -0.80 -1.58
CA LEU A 169 -8.55 0.56 -1.96
C LEU A 169 -8.39 0.72 -3.47
N ALA A 170 -7.79 -0.27 -4.15
CA ALA A 170 -7.56 -0.21 -5.59
C ALA A 170 -8.88 -0.22 -6.40
N GLN A 171 -9.93 -0.87 -5.88
CA GLN A 171 -11.25 -0.84 -6.49
C GLN A 171 -11.94 0.52 -6.37
N GLN A 172 -11.71 1.24 -5.28
CA GLN A 172 -12.26 2.57 -5.06
C GLN A 172 -11.47 3.65 -5.82
N ASP A 173 -10.15 3.57 -5.75
CA ASP A 173 -9.21 4.49 -6.38
C ASP A 173 -7.90 3.76 -6.70
N SER A 174 -7.73 3.40 -7.97
CA SER A 174 -6.49 2.75 -8.45
C SER A 174 -5.23 3.62 -8.26
N LEU A 175 -5.38 4.93 -8.05
CA LEU A 175 -4.29 5.88 -7.78
C LEU A 175 -4.12 6.17 -6.28
N ASN A 176 -4.77 5.39 -5.41
CA ASN A 176 -4.61 5.54 -3.97
C ASN A 176 -3.12 5.40 -3.59
N PRO A 177 -2.53 6.37 -2.86
CA PRO A 177 -1.11 6.33 -2.51
C PRO A 177 -0.69 5.10 -1.70
N LEU A 178 -1.60 4.50 -0.92
CA LEU A 178 -1.32 3.24 -0.23
C LEU A 178 -1.05 2.10 -1.23
N VAL A 179 -1.76 2.08 -2.36
CA VAL A 179 -1.58 1.09 -3.42
C VAL A 179 -0.34 1.38 -4.26
N THR A 180 -0.08 2.65 -4.60
CA THR A 180 0.95 2.99 -5.60
C THR A 180 2.34 3.25 -5.02
N ASP A 181 2.44 3.91 -3.85
CA ASP A 181 3.72 4.47 -3.39
C ASP A 181 4.09 4.09 -1.94
N VAL A 182 3.12 3.74 -1.09
CA VAL A 182 3.35 3.60 0.37
C VAL A 182 3.41 2.15 0.84
N ALA A 183 2.43 1.32 0.45
CA ALA A 183 2.35 -0.05 0.96
C ALA A 183 3.15 -1.06 0.13
N LEU A 184 3.59 -0.71 -1.08
CA LEU A 184 4.31 -1.59 -1.99
C LEU A 184 5.67 -1.02 -2.36
N ASN A 185 6.58 -1.90 -2.80
CA ASN A 185 7.84 -1.47 -3.40
C ASN A 185 7.53 -0.80 -4.75
N ALA A 186 8.04 0.42 -4.96
CA ALA A 186 7.73 1.22 -6.14
C ALA A 186 8.02 0.47 -7.45
N GLY A 187 7.05 0.47 -8.36
CA GLY A 187 7.18 -0.14 -9.68
C GLY A 187 7.00 -1.67 -9.71
N VAL A 188 6.87 -2.35 -8.57
CA VAL A 188 6.75 -3.82 -8.55
C VAL A 188 5.41 -4.27 -9.12
N ALA A 189 4.30 -3.64 -8.73
CA ALA A 189 2.99 -4.02 -9.22
C ALA A 189 2.86 -3.85 -10.75
N GLU A 190 3.50 -2.83 -11.31
CA GLU A 190 3.56 -2.57 -12.76
C GLU A 190 4.42 -3.61 -13.48
N GLN A 191 5.58 -3.97 -12.92
CA GLN A 191 6.45 -5.01 -13.47
C GLN A 191 5.81 -6.40 -13.47
N MET A 192 4.89 -6.66 -12.53
CA MET A 192 4.16 -7.92 -12.47
C MET A 192 3.10 -8.07 -13.58
N VAL A 193 2.60 -6.99 -14.18
CA VAL A 193 1.56 -7.06 -15.23
C VAL A 193 1.97 -7.96 -16.41
N PRO A 194 3.08 -7.70 -17.14
CA PRO A 194 3.47 -8.54 -18.27
C PRO A 194 3.80 -9.98 -17.85
N VAL A 195 4.35 -10.17 -16.64
CA VAL A 195 4.77 -11.47 -16.11
C VAL A 195 3.55 -12.36 -15.85
N LEU A 196 2.53 -11.80 -15.18
CA LEU A 196 1.27 -12.51 -14.93
C LEU A 196 0.58 -12.84 -16.26
N HIS A 197 0.49 -11.86 -17.17
CA HIS A 197 -0.14 -12.09 -18.47
C HIS A 197 0.54 -13.21 -19.26
N GLU A 198 1.88 -13.22 -19.32
CA GLU A 198 2.66 -14.24 -20.04
C GLU A 198 2.49 -15.62 -19.40
N ALA A 199 2.63 -15.73 -18.07
CA ALA A 199 2.53 -17.00 -17.36
C ALA A 199 1.11 -17.59 -17.45
N LEU A 200 0.07 -16.79 -17.19
CA LEU A 200 -1.32 -17.25 -17.24
C LEU A 200 -1.71 -17.68 -18.66
N THR A 201 -1.29 -16.94 -19.68
CA THR A 201 -1.55 -17.28 -21.09
C THR A 201 -0.82 -18.57 -21.50
N ARG A 202 0.47 -18.70 -21.15
CA ARG A 202 1.29 -19.87 -21.47
C ARG A 202 0.69 -21.16 -20.89
N HIS A 203 0.17 -21.08 -19.67
CA HIS A 203 -0.35 -22.23 -18.93
C HIS A 203 -1.87 -22.37 -19.03
N HIS A 204 -2.52 -21.62 -19.93
CA HIS A 204 -3.96 -21.68 -20.19
C HIS A 204 -4.84 -21.44 -18.95
N ILE A 205 -4.40 -20.57 -18.06
CA ILE A 205 -5.14 -20.19 -16.85
C ILE A 205 -5.95 -18.93 -17.15
N ARG A 206 -7.25 -18.99 -16.85
CA ARG A 206 -8.17 -17.86 -17.02
C ARG A 206 -8.57 -17.31 -15.66
N LEU A 207 -8.37 -16.00 -15.50
CA LEU A 207 -8.80 -15.23 -14.34
C LEU A 207 -9.78 -14.15 -14.80
N THR A 208 -10.58 -13.62 -13.88
CA THR A 208 -11.27 -12.34 -14.09
C THR A 208 -10.29 -11.17 -13.91
N ASP A 209 -10.64 -9.98 -14.41
CA ASP A 209 -9.84 -8.76 -14.20
C ASP A 209 -9.62 -8.47 -12.70
N GLU A 210 -10.63 -8.71 -11.87
CA GLU A 210 -10.54 -8.59 -10.40
C GLU A 210 -9.59 -9.63 -9.79
N GLY A 211 -9.63 -10.87 -10.29
CA GLY A 211 -8.74 -11.95 -9.87
C GLY A 211 -7.28 -11.68 -10.24
N GLU A 212 -7.04 -11.16 -11.44
CA GLU A 212 -5.71 -10.73 -11.89
C GLU A 212 -5.20 -9.53 -11.09
N LEU A 213 -6.05 -8.53 -10.83
CA LEU A 213 -5.71 -7.39 -9.96
C LEU A 213 -5.30 -7.86 -8.57
N PHE A 214 -6.08 -8.76 -7.95
CA PHE A 214 -5.74 -9.31 -6.64
C PHE A 214 -4.39 -10.03 -6.68
N LEU A 215 -4.18 -10.91 -7.67
CA LEU A 215 -2.94 -11.69 -7.79
C LEU A 215 -1.72 -10.78 -7.96
N ARG A 216 -1.87 -9.69 -8.73
CA ARG A 216 -0.84 -8.66 -8.89
C ARG A 216 -0.49 -7.97 -7.58
N LEU A 217 -1.49 -7.58 -6.79
CA LEU A 217 -1.26 -6.99 -5.46
C LEU A 217 -0.61 -7.99 -4.52
N TYR A 218 -1.06 -9.25 -4.51
CA TYR A 218 -0.45 -10.32 -3.72
C TYR A 218 1.04 -10.52 -4.06
N CYS A 219 1.39 -10.55 -5.35
CA CYS A 219 2.79 -10.66 -5.78
C CYS A 219 3.63 -9.49 -5.27
N ALA A 220 3.10 -8.26 -5.38
CA ALA A 220 3.81 -7.07 -4.91
C ALA A 220 3.98 -7.04 -3.38
N VAL A 221 2.96 -7.47 -2.62
CA VAL A 221 3.06 -7.67 -1.17
C VAL A 221 4.12 -8.70 -0.85
N SER A 222 4.14 -9.83 -1.55
CA SER A 222 5.11 -10.90 -1.34
C SER A 222 6.54 -10.40 -1.57
N VAL A 223 6.80 -9.72 -2.69
CA VAL A 223 8.10 -9.10 -2.98
C VAL A 223 8.55 -8.19 -1.84
N ARG A 224 7.67 -7.30 -1.35
CA ARG A 224 7.98 -6.41 -0.23
C ARG A 224 8.38 -7.21 1.00
N ARG A 225 7.54 -8.14 1.45
CA ARG A 225 7.75 -8.90 2.69
C ARG A 225 9.00 -9.77 2.64
N ILE A 226 9.26 -10.43 1.51
CA ILE A 226 10.49 -11.20 1.29
C ILE A 226 11.70 -10.26 1.35
N SER A 227 11.67 -9.12 0.64
CA SER A 227 12.77 -8.14 0.63
C SER A 227 13.07 -7.58 2.03
N GLU A 228 12.07 -7.49 2.91
CA GLU A 228 12.19 -7.08 4.31
C GLU A 228 12.67 -8.21 5.24
N GLY A 229 12.67 -9.46 4.78
CA GLY A 229 13.17 -10.62 5.53
C GLY A 229 12.07 -11.42 6.25
N TYR A 230 10.85 -11.35 5.74
CA TYR A 230 9.69 -12.09 6.23
C TYR A 230 9.21 -13.11 5.19
N PRO A 231 9.98 -14.18 4.91
CA PRO A 231 9.51 -15.26 4.06
C PRO A 231 8.40 -16.05 4.76
N LEU A 232 7.57 -16.73 3.97
CA LEU A 232 6.58 -17.65 4.52
C LEU A 232 7.26 -18.82 5.26
N PRO A 233 6.73 -19.25 6.43
CA PRO A 233 7.14 -20.50 7.07
C PRO A 233 6.83 -21.71 6.18
N GLU A 234 7.32 -22.89 6.59
CA GLU A 234 7.09 -24.15 5.87
C GLU A 234 5.59 -24.38 5.61
N PHE A 235 5.25 -24.54 4.33
CA PHE A 235 3.90 -24.74 3.84
C PHE A 235 3.94 -25.56 2.55
N HIS A 236 2.99 -26.47 2.40
CA HIS A 236 2.81 -27.27 1.21
C HIS A 236 1.36 -27.19 0.76
N ALA A 237 1.15 -26.91 -0.53
CA ALA A 237 -0.15 -27.01 -1.15
C ALA A 237 -0.37 -28.46 -1.62
N GLU A 238 -1.49 -29.06 -1.26
CA GLU A 238 -1.91 -30.38 -1.74
C GLU A 238 -2.79 -30.21 -2.99
N ASP A 239 -2.77 -31.22 -3.88
CA ASP A 239 -3.68 -31.34 -5.03
C ASP A 239 -3.77 -30.14 -6.00
N VAL A 240 -2.63 -29.48 -6.26
CA VAL A 240 -2.54 -28.39 -7.24
C VAL A 240 -2.40 -28.94 -8.68
N GLU A 241 -3.21 -28.42 -9.60
CA GLU A 241 -3.10 -28.72 -11.04
C GLU A 241 -1.72 -28.36 -11.62
N GLU A 242 -1.24 -29.14 -12.60
CA GLU A 242 0.11 -28.97 -13.19
C GLU A 242 0.30 -27.58 -13.82
N ASN A 243 -0.69 -27.09 -14.57
CA ASN A 243 -0.68 -25.76 -15.17
C ASN A 243 -0.52 -24.65 -14.11
N VAL A 244 -1.22 -24.76 -12.98
CA VAL A 244 -1.13 -23.82 -11.86
C VAL A 244 0.27 -23.84 -11.25
N ARG A 245 0.84 -25.03 -11.05
CA ARG A 245 2.20 -25.18 -10.52
C ARG A 245 3.25 -24.56 -11.44
N GLU A 246 3.20 -24.83 -12.74
CA GLU A 246 4.18 -24.27 -13.68
C GLU A 246 3.99 -22.75 -13.86
N ALA A 247 2.76 -22.24 -13.81
CA ALA A 247 2.52 -20.79 -13.78
C ALA A 247 3.07 -20.13 -12.51
N ALA A 248 2.84 -20.73 -11.34
CA ALA A 248 3.38 -20.23 -10.08
C ALA A 248 4.91 -20.19 -10.12
N LYS A 249 5.56 -21.21 -10.67
CA LYS A 249 7.01 -21.27 -10.83
C LYS A 249 7.56 -20.17 -11.75
N ASP A 250 6.92 -19.93 -12.90
CA ASP A 250 7.31 -18.83 -13.81
C ASP A 250 7.22 -17.47 -13.11
N ILE A 251 6.14 -17.23 -12.36
CA ILE A 251 5.93 -15.98 -11.61
C ILE A 251 6.91 -15.86 -10.43
N ALA A 252 7.17 -16.97 -9.73
CA ALA A 252 8.07 -17.04 -8.57
C ALA A 252 9.51 -16.61 -8.91
N VAL A 253 9.99 -16.92 -10.12
CA VAL A 253 11.30 -16.44 -10.60
C VAL A 253 11.38 -14.92 -10.58
N THR A 254 10.33 -14.24 -11.04
CA THR A 254 10.31 -12.76 -11.04
C THR A 254 10.19 -12.21 -9.62
N ILE A 255 9.34 -12.80 -8.78
CA ILE A 255 9.23 -12.42 -7.36
C ILE A 255 10.61 -12.50 -6.67
N GLN A 256 11.34 -13.58 -6.89
CA GLN A 256 12.70 -13.77 -6.34
C GLN A 256 13.66 -12.68 -6.80
N GLN A 257 13.66 -12.36 -8.11
CA GLN A 257 14.51 -11.32 -8.68
C GLN A 257 14.20 -9.95 -8.09
N LEU A 258 12.92 -9.57 -8.02
CA LEU A 258 12.48 -8.28 -7.48
C LEU A 258 12.71 -8.15 -5.97
N ALA A 259 12.58 -9.26 -5.22
CA ALA A 259 12.84 -9.28 -3.79
C ALA A 259 14.34 -9.26 -3.45
N GLY A 260 15.21 -9.62 -4.38
CA GLY A 260 16.66 -9.67 -4.19
C GLY A 260 17.12 -10.70 -3.14
N LYS A 261 16.29 -11.72 -2.86
CA LYS A 261 16.57 -12.78 -1.87
C LYS A 261 16.13 -14.14 -2.39
N ALA A 262 16.66 -15.21 -1.79
CA ALA A 262 16.21 -16.56 -2.09
C ALA A 262 14.73 -16.74 -1.71
N LEU A 263 13.99 -17.43 -2.58
CA LEU A 263 12.59 -17.77 -2.37
C LEU A 263 12.49 -19.13 -1.66
N SER A 264 11.65 -19.25 -0.64
CA SER A 264 11.37 -20.56 -0.03
C SER A 264 10.35 -21.35 -0.87
N PRO A 265 10.35 -22.69 -0.84
CA PRO A 265 9.35 -23.51 -1.54
C PRO A 265 7.89 -23.18 -1.13
N SER A 266 7.71 -22.69 0.10
CA SER A 266 6.42 -22.22 0.61
C SER A 266 5.85 -21.04 -0.18
N GLU A 267 6.70 -20.16 -0.71
CA GLU A 267 6.25 -19.00 -1.49
C GLU A 267 5.63 -19.42 -2.82
N GLU A 268 6.26 -20.37 -3.52
CA GLU A 268 5.72 -20.98 -4.75
C GLU A 268 4.43 -21.75 -4.45
N SER A 269 4.42 -22.53 -3.37
CA SER A 269 3.24 -23.30 -2.95
C SER A 269 2.06 -22.39 -2.60
N TRP A 270 2.30 -21.27 -1.91
CA TRP A 270 1.24 -20.33 -1.57
C TRP A 270 0.76 -19.53 -2.78
N LEU A 271 1.64 -19.25 -3.74
CA LEU A 271 1.25 -18.66 -5.02
C LEU A 271 0.31 -19.59 -5.81
N CYS A 272 0.56 -20.91 -5.79
CA CYS A 272 -0.36 -21.89 -6.37
C CYS A 272 -1.78 -21.75 -5.79
N VAL A 273 -1.90 -21.64 -4.46
CA VAL A 273 -3.19 -21.44 -3.78
C VAL A 273 -3.89 -20.17 -4.28
N HIS A 274 -3.15 -19.06 -4.43
CA HIS A 274 -3.73 -17.81 -4.91
C HIS A 274 -4.22 -17.87 -6.35
N ILE A 275 -3.48 -18.55 -7.23
CA ILE A 275 -3.86 -18.76 -8.63
C ILE A 275 -5.08 -19.69 -8.71
N ALA A 276 -5.03 -20.86 -8.08
CA ALA A 276 -6.11 -21.85 -8.11
C ALA A 276 -7.42 -21.27 -7.55
N ALA A 277 -7.37 -20.53 -6.45
CA ALA A 277 -8.55 -19.92 -5.83
C ALA A 277 -9.25 -18.85 -6.70
N ARG A 278 -8.61 -18.39 -7.79
CA ARG A 278 -9.13 -17.34 -8.68
C ARG A 278 -9.35 -17.84 -10.11
N GLN A 279 -8.92 -19.06 -10.40
CA GLN A 279 -9.09 -19.68 -11.71
C GLN A 279 -10.57 -19.89 -12.00
N ILE A 280 -10.99 -19.45 -13.18
CA ILE A 280 -12.32 -19.75 -13.69
C ILE A 280 -12.33 -21.23 -14.08
N GLN A 281 -13.10 -22.05 -13.36
CA GLN A 281 -13.31 -23.44 -13.75
C GLN A 281 -14.17 -23.48 -15.02
N GLU A 282 -13.71 -24.21 -16.04
CA GLU A 282 -14.55 -24.51 -17.19
C GLU A 282 -15.60 -25.53 -16.76
N ILE A 283 -16.86 -25.10 -16.69
CA ILE A 283 -17.98 -26.04 -16.60
C ILE A 283 -18.01 -26.80 -17.93
N ALA A 284 -17.62 -28.07 -17.92
CA ALA A 284 -17.77 -28.93 -19.09
C ALA A 284 -19.26 -28.93 -19.51
N PRO A 285 -19.62 -28.68 -20.78
CA PRO A 285 -21.01 -28.69 -21.24
C PRO A 285 -21.74 -30.01 -20.98
N SER A 286 -21.00 -31.09 -20.73
CA SER A 286 -21.52 -32.42 -20.40
C SER A 286 -21.99 -32.59 -18.95
N ALA A 287 -21.81 -31.58 -18.08
CA ALA A 287 -22.19 -31.64 -16.67
C ALA A 287 -23.51 -30.92 -16.35
N ILE A 288 -24.28 -30.48 -17.37
CA ILE A 288 -25.65 -29.99 -17.15
C ILE A 288 -26.58 -31.21 -17.05
N ASN A 289 -26.52 -31.92 -15.92
CA ASN A 289 -27.65 -32.71 -15.46
C ASN A 289 -28.57 -31.79 -14.66
N ALA A 290 -29.85 -31.80 -14.98
CA ALA A 290 -30.85 -30.91 -14.42
C ALA A 290 -31.23 -31.21 -12.94
N ASP A 291 -30.39 -31.95 -12.20
CA ASP A 291 -30.69 -32.43 -10.84
C ASP A 291 -29.55 -32.23 -9.81
N ASP A 292 -28.43 -31.60 -10.16
CA ASP A 292 -27.32 -31.41 -9.21
C ASP A 292 -27.31 -29.99 -8.60
N ASP A 293 -28.31 -29.69 -7.77
CA ASP A 293 -28.42 -28.43 -7.00
C ASP A 293 -27.51 -28.39 -5.74
N GLU A 294 -26.67 -29.40 -5.49
CA GLU A 294 -25.94 -29.56 -4.20
C GLU A 294 -24.40 -29.64 -4.27
N ALA A 295 -23.74 -29.42 -5.43
CA ALA A 295 -22.29 -29.64 -5.56
C ALA A 295 -21.39 -28.37 -5.60
N LEU A 296 -21.73 -27.31 -4.85
CA LEU A 296 -20.90 -26.08 -4.74
C LEU A 296 -20.31 -25.82 -3.35
N VAL A 297 -20.02 -26.87 -2.59
CA VAL A 297 -19.32 -26.75 -1.30
C VAL A 297 -18.18 -27.73 -1.28
N ASN A 298 -16.99 -27.32 -1.75
CA ASN A 298 -15.68 -27.83 -1.30
C ASN A 298 -14.55 -27.14 -2.07
N TYR A 299 -14.27 -25.88 -1.72
CA TYR A 299 -12.93 -25.25 -1.73
C TYR A 299 -13.06 -23.82 -1.14
N HIS A 300 -13.74 -23.68 0.00
CA HIS A 300 -13.87 -22.39 0.70
C HIS A 300 -14.08 -22.55 2.22
N PRO A 301 -13.06 -22.92 3.02
CA PRO A 301 -13.14 -22.66 4.46
C PRO A 301 -12.16 -21.59 4.98
N ALA A 302 -11.14 -21.17 4.22
CA ALA A 302 -10.08 -20.33 4.79
C ALA A 302 -10.10 -18.84 4.37
N LEU A 303 -10.89 -18.46 3.36
CA LEU A 303 -10.82 -17.10 2.78
C LEU A 303 -12.10 -16.25 2.92
N TYR A 304 -13.19 -16.77 3.46
CA TYR A 304 -14.39 -15.96 3.73
C TYR A 304 -15.07 -16.41 5.03
N GLN A 305 -14.64 -15.86 6.16
CA GLN A 305 -15.49 -15.69 7.33
C GLN A 305 -15.49 -14.21 7.72
N HIS A 306 -16.28 -13.42 6.99
CA HIS A 306 -16.72 -12.10 7.45
C HIS A 306 -18.12 -12.24 8.06
N PRO A 307 -18.35 -11.86 9.32
CA PRO A 307 -19.69 -11.50 9.76
C PRO A 307 -20.00 -10.07 9.29
N LEU A 308 -21.26 -9.87 8.91
CA LEU A 308 -21.94 -8.59 8.67
C LEU A 308 -21.81 -7.61 9.84
#